data_AF-A0A0R2TXM1-F1
#
_entry.id   AF-A0A0R2TXM1-F1
#
_cell.length_a   1.000
_cell.length_b   1.000
_cell.length_c   1.000
_cell.angle_alpha   90.00
_cell.angle_beta   90.00
_cell.angle_gamma   90.00
#
_symmetry.space_group_name_H-M   'P 1'
#
loop_
_entity.id
_entity.type
_entity.pdbx_description
1 polymer ?
#
loop_
_entity_poly.entity_id
_entity_poly.type
_entity_poly.pdbx_seq_one_letter_code
_entity_poly.pdbx_strand_id
1 'polypeptide(L)'
;MAITLSGSNNNWPSLLTLSRLRLERLELPQSIDQISLFCDQFIDKPELSFDLFDDQITLDNQSSELIDNLYARLGVEALSQPSMSEEHLPENAGSIGPPNRSAKTNYSTSKAPQPLWLLTEPTRIQQRNKQLYWRQPLTIISGPERLCGNWWQSEQQRDYYLACDSKGARYWVFRESMSKQWFVHGLFA
;
A
#
# COMPACT_ATOMS: atom_id res chain seq x y z
N MET A 1 -28.39 6.02 0.25
CA MET A 1 -27.68 4.73 0.26
C MET A 1 -27.13 4.50 -1.13
N ALA A 2 -25.84 4.22 -1.27
CA ALA A 2 -25.22 3.92 -2.55
C ALA A 2 -24.53 2.55 -2.46
N ILE A 3 -24.52 1.81 -3.56
CA ILE A 3 -23.78 0.56 -3.72
C ILE A 3 -22.62 0.89 -4.65
N THR A 4 -21.40 0.75 -4.14
CA THR A 4 -20.18 0.92 -4.93
C THR A 4 -19.72 -0.46 -5.40
N LEU A 5 -19.53 -0.62 -6.70
CA LEU A 5 -19.00 -1.84 -7.30
C LEU A 5 -17.50 -1.65 -7.54
N SER A 6 -16.70 -2.67 -7.24
CA SER A 6 -15.26 -2.71 -7.45
C SER A 6 -14.88 -2.98 -8.91
N GLY A 7 -15.85 -3.39 -9.75
CA GLY A 7 -15.69 -3.55 -11.18
C GLY A 7 -17.03 -3.42 -11.92
N SER A 8 -16.98 -3.34 -13.25
CA SER A 8 -18.20 -3.34 -14.06
C SER A 8 -18.91 -4.68 -13.95
N ASN A 9 -20.13 -4.69 -13.41
CA ASN A 9 -20.95 -5.88 -13.29
C ASN A 9 -22.40 -5.55 -13.64
N ASN A 10 -23.06 -6.43 -14.41
CA ASN A 10 -24.47 -6.32 -14.78
C ASN A 10 -25.31 -7.54 -14.31
N ASN A 11 -24.74 -8.38 -13.43
CA ASN A 11 -25.40 -9.57 -12.92
C ASN A 11 -26.46 -9.21 -11.86
N TRP A 12 -27.74 -9.33 -12.21
CA TRP A 12 -28.85 -8.95 -11.35
C TRP A 12 -28.90 -9.67 -9.98
N PRO A 13 -28.57 -10.98 -9.83
CA PRO A 13 -28.55 -11.65 -8.53
C PRO A 13 -27.50 -11.05 -7.60
N SER A 14 -26.32 -10.70 -8.13
CA SER A 14 -25.27 -10.04 -7.37
C SER A 14 -25.74 -8.66 -6.90
N LEU A 15 -26.35 -7.85 -7.79
CA LEU A 15 -26.92 -6.54 -7.44
C LEU A 15 -28.02 -6.62 -6.37
N LEU A 16 -28.91 -7.62 -6.46
CA LEU A 16 -29.93 -7.86 -5.45
C LEU A 16 -29.32 -8.23 -4.08
N THR A 17 -28.30 -9.09 -4.09
CA THR A 17 -27.58 -9.51 -2.88
C THR A 17 -26.92 -8.33 -2.19
N LEU A 18 -26.22 -7.48 -2.95
CA LEU A 18 -25.59 -6.26 -2.43
C LEU A 18 -26.62 -5.28 -1.87
N SER A 19 -27.76 -5.11 -2.56
CA SER A 19 -28.87 -4.26 -2.10
C SER A 19 -29.42 -4.74 -0.76
N ARG A 20 -29.63 -6.05 -0.62
CA ARG A 20 -30.08 -6.67 0.64
C ARG A 20 -29.08 -6.46 1.78
N LEU A 21 -27.80 -6.77 1.56
CA LEU A 21 -26.75 -6.59 2.56
C LEU A 21 -26.66 -5.14 3.05
N ARG A 22 -26.84 -4.17 2.14
CA ARG A 22 -26.84 -2.76 2.49
C ARG A 22 -28.11 -2.32 3.23
N LEU A 23 -29.28 -2.88 2.91
CA LEU A 23 -30.53 -2.64 3.63
C LEU A 23 -30.48 -3.22 5.05
N GLU A 24 -29.85 -4.38 5.24
CA GLU A 24 -29.67 -5.02 6.56
C GLU A 24 -28.87 -4.14 7.55
N ARG A 25 -28.07 -3.20 7.05
CA ARG A 25 -27.32 -2.23 7.87
C ARG A 25 -28.08 -0.96 8.19
N LEU A 26 -29.25 -0.75 7.60
CA LEU A 26 -30.04 0.45 7.83
C LEU A 26 -31.05 0.19 8.95
N GLU A 27 -30.98 1.01 9.99
CA GLU A 27 -32.05 1.10 10.96
C GLU A 27 -33.17 1.93 10.36
N LEU A 28 -34.32 1.29 10.15
CA LEU A 28 -35.50 1.92 9.59
C LEU A 28 -36.38 2.37 10.76
N PRO A 29 -36.51 3.68 11.01
CA PRO A 29 -37.24 4.17 12.17
C PRO A 29 -38.75 3.92 12.06
N GLN A 30 -39.27 3.70 10.85
CA GLN A 30 -40.67 3.45 10.53
C GLN A 30 -40.81 2.52 9.31
N SER A 31 -42.04 2.10 9.02
CA SER A 31 -42.38 1.33 7.82
C SER A 31 -42.03 2.11 6.54
N ILE A 32 -41.63 1.39 5.49
CA ILE A 32 -41.32 1.97 4.18
C ILE A 32 -42.43 1.63 3.20
N ASP A 33 -42.92 2.63 2.46
CA ASP A 33 -43.93 2.46 1.42
C ASP A 33 -43.34 2.17 0.03
N GLN A 34 -42.11 2.61 -0.25
CA GLN A 34 -41.46 2.49 -1.56
C GLN A 34 -39.94 2.33 -1.46
N ILE A 35 -39.39 1.45 -2.32
CA ILE A 35 -37.96 1.32 -2.58
C ILE A 35 -37.72 1.61 -4.06
N SER A 36 -36.79 2.52 -4.36
CA SER A 36 -36.39 2.88 -5.72
C SER A 36 -34.88 2.70 -5.87
N LEU A 37 -34.47 2.16 -7.01
CA LEU A 37 -33.06 2.00 -7.38
C LEU A 37 -32.73 3.02 -8.48
N PHE A 38 -31.61 3.72 -8.31
CA PHE A 38 -31.10 4.68 -9.27
C PHE A 38 -29.65 4.34 -9.58
N CYS A 39 -29.27 4.45 -10.85
CA CYS A 39 -27.91 4.28 -11.33
C CYS A 39 -27.58 5.49 -12.21
N ASP A 40 -26.51 6.20 -11.86
CA ASP A 40 -26.01 7.40 -12.53
C ASP A 40 -24.69 7.16 -13.28
N GLN A 41 -23.97 6.09 -12.95
CA GLN A 41 -22.69 5.72 -13.54
C GLN A 41 -22.83 4.47 -14.40
N PHE A 42 -22.70 4.66 -15.71
CA PHE A 42 -22.62 3.57 -16.69
C PHE A 42 -21.21 3.55 -17.28
N ILE A 43 -20.71 2.34 -17.51
CA ILE A 43 -19.42 2.11 -18.17
C ILE A 43 -19.72 1.36 -19.45
N ASP A 44 -19.09 1.77 -20.56
CA ASP A 44 -19.18 1.04 -21.82
C ASP A 44 -18.71 -0.39 -21.61
N LYS A 45 -19.45 -1.35 -22.15
CA LYS A 45 -19.08 -2.76 -22.05
C LYS A 45 -17.74 -2.94 -22.79
N PRO A 46 -16.64 -3.26 -22.09
CA PRO A 46 -15.38 -3.52 -22.78
C PRO A 46 -15.60 -4.69 -23.73
N GLU A 47 -15.04 -4.60 -24.94
CA GLU A 47 -15.04 -5.73 -25.85
C GLU A 47 -14.41 -6.92 -25.12
N LEU A 48 -15.16 -8.02 -25.03
CA LEU A 48 -14.65 -9.25 -24.45
C LEU A 48 -13.44 -9.68 -25.28
N SER A 49 -12.23 -9.46 -24.77
CA SER A 49 -11.07 -10.21 -25.24
C SER A 49 -11.33 -11.65 -24.83
N PHE A 50 -11.86 -12.45 -25.75
CA PHE A 50 -11.93 -13.89 -25.55
C PHE A 50 -10.48 -14.37 -25.46
N ASP A 51 -9.97 -14.47 -24.24
CA ASP A 51 -8.82 -15.33 -24.00
C ASP A 51 -9.31 -16.75 -24.24
N LEU A 52 -8.55 -17.51 -25.03
CA LEU A 52 -8.82 -18.93 -25.29
C LEU A 52 -8.79 -19.75 -24.00
N PHE A 53 -8.22 -19.17 -22.93
CA PHE A 53 -8.16 -19.70 -21.57
C PHE A 53 -8.93 -18.77 -20.62
N ASP A 54 -10.26 -18.91 -20.61
CA ASP A 54 -11.28 -18.13 -19.88
C ASP A 54 -11.12 -18.08 -18.33
N ASP A 55 -10.04 -18.65 -17.80
CA ASP A 55 -9.76 -18.77 -16.36
C ASP A 55 -9.44 -17.41 -15.72
N GLN A 56 -8.81 -16.49 -16.45
CA GLN A 56 -8.44 -15.18 -15.88
C GLN A 56 -9.66 -14.28 -15.68
N ILE A 57 -10.58 -14.24 -16.65
CA ILE A 57 -11.79 -13.40 -16.58
C ILE A 57 -12.74 -13.91 -15.47
N THR A 58 -12.84 -15.23 -15.32
CA THR A 58 -13.68 -15.86 -14.30
C THR A 58 -13.14 -15.68 -12.88
N LEU A 59 -11.84 -15.88 -12.64
CA LEU A 59 -11.22 -15.58 -11.33
C LEU A 59 -11.37 -14.11 -10.95
N ASP A 60 -11.18 -13.24 -11.95
CA ASP A 60 -11.37 -11.83 -11.79
C ASP A 60 -12.80 -11.55 -11.27
N ASN A 61 -13.83 -11.97 -12.00
CA ASN A 61 -15.21 -11.68 -11.60
C ASN A 61 -15.53 -12.16 -10.17
N GLN A 62 -15.02 -13.33 -9.76
CA GLN A 62 -15.20 -13.83 -8.39
C GLN A 62 -14.54 -12.95 -7.32
N SER A 63 -13.34 -12.43 -7.59
CA SER A 63 -12.65 -11.52 -6.66
C SER A 63 -13.40 -10.20 -6.48
N SER A 64 -14.00 -9.66 -7.55
CA SER A 64 -14.84 -8.45 -7.48
C SER A 64 -16.09 -8.68 -6.65
N GLU A 65 -16.79 -9.78 -6.90
CA GLU A 65 -18.00 -10.11 -6.14
C GLU A 65 -17.69 -10.26 -4.65
N LEU A 66 -16.54 -10.85 -4.29
CA LEU A 66 -16.10 -10.94 -2.90
C LEU A 66 -15.88 -9.54 -2.29
N ILE A 67 -15.14 -8.66 -2.99
CA ILE A 67 -14.86 -7.30 -2.52
C ILE A 67 -16.17 -6.50 -2.35
N ASP A 68 -17.09 -6.60 -3.30
CA ASP A 68 -18.39 -5.91 -3.28
C ASP A 68 -19.24 -6.38 -2.10
N ASN A 69 -19.29 -7.69 -1.84
CA ASN A 69 -20.01 -8.25 -0.71
C ASN A 69 -19.44 -7.78 0.63
N LEU A 70 -18.11 -7.75 0.74
CA LEU A 70 -17.42 -7.25 1.93
C LEU A 70 -17.68 -5.75 2.14
N TYR A 71 -17.68 -4.95 1.07
CA TYR A 71 -18.03 -3.53 1.15
C TYR A 71 -19.48 -3.31 1.58
N ALA A 72 -20.43 -4.06 1.00
CA ALA A 72 -21.84 -3.95 1.36
C ALA A 72 -22.05 -4.26 2.85
N ARG A 73 -21.39 -5.32 3.35
CA ARG A 73 -21.56 -5.81 4.72
C ARG A 73 -20.78 -5.04 5.79
N LEU A 74 -19.50 -4.74 5.54
CA LEU A 74 -18.60 -4.12 6.53
C LEU A 74 -18.50 -2.61 6.35
N GLY A 75 -18.61 -2.12 5.11
CA GLY A 75 -18.51 -0.70 4.75
C GLY A 75 -17.23 -0.40 4.00
N VAL A 76 -17.21 0.77 3.36
CA VAL A 76 -16.10 1.19 2.48
C VAL A 76 -14.79 1.35 3.26
N GLU A 77 -14.86 1.72 4.53
CA GLU A 77 -13.68 1.93 5.39
C GLU A 77 -13.08 0.63 5.95
N ALA A 78 -13.78 -0.50 5.81
CA ALA A 78 -13.36 -1.77 6.42
C ALA A 78 -12.33 -2.54 5.58
N LEU A 79 -12.20 -2.20 4.30
CA LEU A 79 -11.25 -2.83 3.40
C LEU A 79 -10.17 -1.84 2.99
N SER A 80 -8.93 -2.31 3.02
CA SER A 80 -7.79 -1.56 2.56
C SER A 80 -6.81 -2.49 1.83
N GLN A 81 -6.13 -1.95 0.83
CA GLN A 81 -5.14 -2.65 0.04
C GLN A 81 -3.80 -1.92 0.14
N PRO A 82 -2.71 -2.63 0.47
CA PRO A 82 -1.38 -2.06 0.35
C PRO A 82 -1.05 -1.86 -1.12
N SER A 83 -0.55 -0.68 -1.46
CA SER A 83 -0.09 -0.31 -2.79
C SER A 83 1.32 0.26 -2.71
N MET A 84 2.06 0.12 -3.81
CA MET A 84 3.35 0.77 -3.97
C MET A 84 3.15 2.08 -4.72
N SER A 85 3.85 3.13 -4.29
CA SER A 85 3.96 4.39 -5.00
C SER A 85 5.30 4.45 -5.74
N GLU A 86 5.45 5.39 -6.67
CA GLU A 86 6.72 5.63 -7.38
C GLU A 86 7.71 6.49 -6.57
N GLU A 87 7.52 6.59 -5.26
CA GLU A 87 8.38 7.35 -4.38
C GLU A 87 9.68 6.59 -4.06
N HIS A 88 10.81 7.29 -4.12
CA HIS A 88 12.11 6.70 -3.85
C HIS A 88 12.44 6.63 -2.35
N LEU A 89 11.81 7.47 -1.53
CA LEU A 89 12.00 7.44 -0.08
C LEU A 89 11.15 6.32 0.52
N PRO A 90 11.73 5.46 1.36
CA PRO A 90 11.08 4.26 1.86
C PRO A 90 9.82 4.55 2.70
N GLU A 91 9.78 5.68 3.39
CA GLU A 91 8.59 6.12 4.14
C GLU A 91 7.37 6.44 3.25
N ASN A 92 7.60 6.78 1.98
CA ASN A 92 6.56 7.18 1.04
C ASN A 92 6.31 6.13 -0.04
N ALA A 93 7.20 5.12 -0.17
CA ALA A 93 7.17 4.09 -1.21
C ALA A 93 5.96 3.14 -1.08
N GLY A 94 5.36 3.05 0.11
CA GLY A 94 4.14 2.28 0.36
C GLY A 94 2.98 3.20 0.71
N SER A 95 1.79 2.84 0.24
CA SER A 95 0.53 3.49 0.63
C SER A 95 -0.53 2.44 0.93
N ILE A 96 -1.57 2.86 1.64
CA ILE A 96 -2.74 2.04 1.91
C ILE A 96 -3.92 2.78 1.30
N GLY A 97 -4.59 2.14 0.35
CA GLY A 97 -5.73 2.71 -0.36
C GLY A 97 -6.94 1.79 -0.34
N PRO A 98 -8.08 2.22 -0.90
CA PRO A 98 -9.17 1.31 -1.18
C PRO A 98 -8.69 0.23 -2.17
N PRO A 99 -9.18 -1.01 -2.08
CA PRO A 99 -8.84 -2.04 -3.04
C PRO A 99 -9.14 -1.58 -4.48
N ASN A 100 -8.11 -1.60 -5.31
CA ASN A 100 -8.15 -1.17 -6.70
C ASN A 100 -7.54 -2.25 -7.61
N ARG A 101 -8.37 -2.81 -8.49
CA ARG A 101 -8.02 -3.86 -9.45
C ARG A 101 -6.96 -3.46 -10.48
N SER A 102 -6.90 -2.19 -10.86
CA SER A 102 -6.12 -1.75 -12.03
C SER A 102 -4.67 -1.43 -11.71
N ALA A 103 -4.25 -1.53 -10.44
CA ALA A 103 -2.87 -1.30 -10.05
C ALA A 103 -2.00 -2.50 -10.45
N LYS A 104 -1.65 -2.59 -11.75
CA LYS A 104 -0.49 -3.37 -12.18
C LYS A 104 0.74 -2.71 -11.59
N THR A 105 1.18 -3.19 -10.43
CA THR A 105 2.41 -2.74 -9.81
C THR A 105 3.58 -3.29 -10.61
N ASN A 106 4.19 -2.45 -11.44
CA ASN A 106 5.48 -2.77 -12.03
C ASN A 106 6.52 -2.73 -10.91
N TYR A 107 6.96 -3.91 -10.48
CA TYR A 107 7.95 -4.03 -9.42
C TYR A 107 9.32 -3.65 -9.97
N SER A 108 9.81 -2.46 -9.62
CA SER A 108 11.24 -2.18 -9.73
C SER A 108 11.96 -2.93 -8.62
N THR A 109 12.69 -3.98 -8.98
CA THR A 109 13.51 -4.72 -8.02
C THR A 109 14.73 -3.87 -7.66
N SER A 110 14.76 -3.28 -6.45
CA SER A 110 16.00 -2.68 -5.96
C SER A 110 17.04 -3.78 -5.81
N LYS A 111 18.26 -3.50 -6.28
CA LYS A 111 19.41 -4.42 -6.15
C LYS A 111 20.02 -4.38 -4.76
N ALA A 112 19.69 -3.35 -3.96
CA ALA A 112 20.22 -3.19 -2.62
C ALA A 112 19.32 -3.91 -1.60
N PRO A 113 19.91 -4.42 -0.50
CA PRO A 113 19.13 -5.05 0.56
C PRO A 113 18.24 -4.02 1.24
N GLN A 114 16.92 -4.24 1.21
CA GLN A 114 15.94 -3.44 1.94
C GLN A 114 15.60 -4.12 3.27
N PRO A 115 15.45 -3.35 4.37
CA PRO A 115 15.10 -3.91 5.66
C PRO A 115 13.66 -4.43 5.68
N LEU A 116 13.40 -5.42 6.53
CA LEU A 116 12.04 -5.93 6.75
C LEU A 116 11.21 -4.97 7.61
N TRP A 117 11.85 -4.31 8.58
CA TRP A 117 11.20 -3.35 9.46
C TRP A 117 11.77 -1.95 9.26
N LEU A 118 10.88 -1.00 8.99
CA LEU A 118 11.18 0.43 8.98
C LEU A 118 10.68 1.07 10.27
N LEU A 119 11.50 1.94 10.86
CA LEU A 119 11.11 2.78 11.98
C LEU A 119 10.19 3.89 11.47
N THR A 120 9.13 4.20 12.21
CA THR A 120 8.21 5.30 11.85
C THR A 120 8.93 6.64 11.72
N GLU A 121 9.91 6.88 12.59
CA GLU A 121 10.77 8.06 12.52
C GLU A 121 12.25 7.65 12.62
N PRO A 122 13.13 8.18 11.74
CA PRO A 122 14.55 7.94 11.82
C PRO A 122 15.15 8.38 13.16
N THR A 123 15.90 7.49 13.82
CA THR A 123 16.52 7.79 15.11
C THR A 123 17.97 8.20 14.94
N ARG A 124 18.38 9.33 15.53
CA ARG A 124 19.74 9.87 15.42
C ARG A 124 20.79 8.93 16.03
N ILE A 125 21.89 8.73 15.30
CA ILE A 125 23.08 7.96 15.73
C ILE A 125 24.14 8.93 16.26
N GLN A 126 24.80 8.56 17.35
CA GLN A 126 25.95 9.30 17.85
C GLN A 126 27.23 8.83 17.17
N GLN A 127 28.13 9.76 16.84
CA GLN A 127 29.45 9.42 16.33
C GLN A 127 30.50 9.75 17.40
N ARG A 128 31.26 8.74 17.84
CA ARG A 128 32.35 8.88 18.82
C ARG A 128 33.64 8.37 18.19
N ASN A 129 34.69 9.20 18.12
CA ASN A 129 35.98 8.81 17.55
C ASN A 129 35.88 8.16 16.16
N LYS A 130 35.04 8.72 15.27
CA LYS A 130 34.73 8.19 13.92
C LYS A 130 33.96 6.85 13.88
N GLN A 131 33.62 6.28 15.03
CA GLN A 131 32.75 5.10 15.12
C GLN A 131 31.30 5.51 15.35
N LEU A 132 30.38 4.86 14.64
CA LEU A 132 28.94 5.05 14.81
C LEU A 132 28.46 4.27 16.03
N TYR A 133 27.59 4.88 16.82
CA TYR A 133 27.07 4.29 18.05
C TYR A 133 25.58 4.60 18.19
N TRP A 134 24.79 3.54 18.28
CA TRP A 134 23.37 3.63 18.60
C TRP A 134 23.08 2.91 19.92
N ARG A 135 22.79 1.61 19.87
CA ARG A 135 22.72 0.73 21.05
C ARG A 135 24.05 0.03 21.34
N GLN A 136 24.80 -0.21 20.28
CA GLN A 136 26.12 -0.82 20.25
C GLN A 136 26.98 -0.07 19.22
N PRO A 137 28.31 -0.27 19.23
CA PRO A 137 29.15 0.20 18.15
C PRO A 137 28.72 -0.44 16.82
N LEU A 138 28.56 0.37 15.79
CA LEU A 138 28.14 -0.03 14.47
C LEU A 138 29.31 0.03 13.48
N THR A 139 29.42 -1.00 12.65
CA THR A 139 30.38 -1.10 11.56
C THR A 139 29.62 -1.15 10.24
N ILE A 140 29.97 -0.27 9.30
CA ILE A 140 29.37 -0.25 7.96
C ILE A 140 29.88 -1.46 7.18
N ILE A 141 28.95 -2.24 6.61
CA ILE A 141 29.21 -3.44 5.80
C ILE A 141 29.11 -3.13 4.30
N SER A 142 28.13 -2.31 3.91
CA SER A 142 27.83 -2.03 2.49
C SER A 142 27.18 -0.65 2.32
N GLY A 143 27.25 -0.12 1.09
CA GLY A 143 26.73 1.19 0.69
C GLY A 143 27.80 2.10 0.08
N PRO A 144 27.45 3.35 -0.31
CA PRO A 144 26.13 3.96 -0.16
C PRO A 144 25.14 3.59 -1.28
N GLU A 145 23.87 3.42 -0.92
CA GLU A 145 22.74 3.58 -1.83
C GLU A 145 22.16 4.98 -1.63
N ARG A 146 22.15 5.80 -2.67
CA ARG A 146 21.63 7.16 -2.59
C ARG A 146 20.14 7.17 -2.96
N LEU A 147 19.31 7.56 -2.00
CA LEU A 147 17.89 7.80 -2.21
C LEU A 147 17.63 9.31 -2.16
N CYS A 148 16.97 9.81 -3.19
CA CYS A 148 16.57 11.21 -3.31
C CYS A 148 15.05 11.29 -3.22
N GLY A 149 14.54 12.12 -2.33
CA GLY A 149 13.14 12.52 -2.39
C GLY A 149 12.85 13.41 -3.59
N ASN A 150 11.58 13.75 -3.76
CA ASN A 150 11.11 14.67 -4.78
C ASN A 150 11.72 16.06 -4.58
N TRP A 151 12.59 16.47 -5.50
CA TRP A 151 13.32 17.75 -5.45
C TRP A 151 12.41 18.98 -5.41
N TRP A 152 11.17 18.86 -5.89
CA TRP A 152 10.17 19.94 -5.88
C TRP A 152 9.42 20.10 -4.54
N GLN A 153 9.50 19.12 -3.63
CA GLN A 153 8.86 19.20 -2.30
C GLN A 153 9.88 19.53 -1.21
N SER A 154 10.99 18.81 -1.19
CA SER A 154 12.08 19.06 -0.26
C SER A 154 13.37 18.41 -0.77
N GLU A 155 14.50 19.09 -0.59
CA GLU A 155 15.81 18.58 -0.99
C GLU A 155 16.30 17.54 0.04
N GLN A 156 15.65 16.37 0.06
CA GLN A 156 16.01 15.26 0.92
C GLN A 156 16.85 14.24 0.16
N GLN A 157 18.17 14.34 0.32
CA GLN A 157 19.12 13.37 -0.22
C GLN A 157 19.77 12.58 0.92
N ARG A 158 19.52 11.27 0.94
CA ARG A 158 19.99 10.35 1.98
C ARG A 158 20.88 9.28 1.38
N ASP A 159 22.07 9.12 1.94
CA ASP A 159 22.97 8.02 1.60
C ASP A 159 22.75 6.89 2.60
N TYR A 160 22.09 5.82 2.18
CA TYR A 160 21.83 4.64 3.00
C TYR A 160 22.98 3.64 2.95
N TYR A 161 23.23 3.01 4.09
CA TYR A 161 24.28 2.04 4.34
C TYR A 161 23.71 0.87 5.14
N LEU A 162 24.25 -0.32 4.92
CA LEU A 162 24.03 -1.47 5.78
C LEU A 162 25.10 -1.47 6.88
N ALA A 163 24.70 -1.43 8.14
CA ALA A 163 25.60 -1.52 9.28
C ALA A 163 25.33 -2.77 10.12
N CYS A 164 26.35 -3.29 10.78
CA CYS A 164 26.25 -4.41 11.73
C CYS A 164 26.71 -3.95 13.12
N ASP A 165 26.10 -4.47 14.18
CA ASP A 165 26.69 -4.41 15.50
C ASP A 165 27.64 -5.60 15.78
N SER A 166 28.28 -5.57 16.94
CA SER A 166 29.17 -6.66 17.41
C SER A 166 28.45 -7.99 17.69
N LYS A 167 27.11 -7.99 17.76
CA LYS A 167 26.29 -9.18 18.00
C LYS A 167 25.72 -9.78 16.72
N GLY A 168 25.99 -9.18 15.56
CA GLY A 168 25.51 -9.64 14.26
C GLY A 168 24.18 -9.03 13.81
N ALA A 169 23.57 -8.15 14.61
CA ALA A 169 22.34 -7.46 14.23
C ALA A 169 22.63 -6.42 13.15
N ARG A 170 21.77 -6.39 12.12
CA ARG A 170 21.94 -5.55 10.94
C ARG A 170 20.94 -4.41 10.92
N TYR A 171 21.43 -3.22 10.62
CA TYR A 171 20.69 -1.97 10.63
C TYR A 171 20.82 -1.26 9.31
N TRP A 172 19.73 -0.65 8.87
CA TRP A 172 19.71 0.27 7.76
C TRP A 172 19.90 1.68 8.30
N VAL A 173 21.05 2.27 8.01
CA VAL A 173 21.45 3.58 8.52
C VAL A 173 21.68 4.52 7.36
N PHE A 174 21.37 5.81 7.52
CA PHE A 174 21.67 6.78 6.48
C PHE A 174 22.42 7.98 7.02
N ARG A 175 23.13 8.63 6.11
CA ARG A 175 23.72 9.96 6.31
C ARG A 175 22.95 10.98 5.51
N GLU A 176 22.45 12.00 6.18
CA GLU A 176 21.73 13.09 5.52
C GLU A 176 22.71 14.05 4.83
N SER A 177 22.42 14.44 3.59
CA SER A 177 23.34 15.25 2.79
C SER A 177 23.51 16.68 3.31
N MET A 178 22.45 17.32 3.83
CA MET A 178 22.51 18.68 4.37
C MET A 178 23.17 18.74 5.76
N SER A 179 22.61 18.03 6.74
CA SER A 179 23.09 18.10 8.13
C SER A 179 24.37 17.30 8.38
N LYS A 180 24.71 16.38 7.46
CA LYS A 180 25.78 15.39 7.61
C LYS A 180 25.62 14.47 8.82
N GLN A 181 24.44 14.44 9.43
CA GLN A 181 24.11 13.60 10.58
C GLN A 181 23.74 12.18 10.16
N TRP A 182 23.89 11.25 11.09
CA TRP A 182 23.60 9.84 10.91
C TRP A 182 22.32 9.44 11.62
N PHE A 183 21.54 8.57 10.99
CA PHE A 183 20.27 8.07 11.52
C PHE A 183 20.14 6.57 11.26
N VAL A 184 19.48 5.85 12.18
CA VAL A 184 18.95 4.50 11.92
C VAL A 184 17.54 4.66 11.40
N HIS A 185 17.20 3.94 10.33
CA HIS A 185 15.86 3.92 9.78
C HIS A 185 15.23 2.54 9.75
N GLY A 186 16.01 1.46 9.64
CA GLY A 186 15.44 0.11 9.53
C GLY A 186 16.26 -0.99 10.17
N LEU A 187 15.63 -2.15 10.33
CA LEU A 187 16.22 -3.36 10.91
C LEU A 187 16.04 -4.53 9.95
N PHE A 188 17.10 -5.34 9.82
CA PHE A 188 17.07 -6.60 9.10
C PHE A 188 16.87 -7.75 10.10
N ALA A 189 16.08 -8.76 9.70
CA ALA A 189 15.82 -9.96 10.49
C ALA A 189 17.02 -10.91 10.53
#